data_AF-A0A172WFE2-F1
#
_entry.id   AF-A0A172WFE2-F1
#
_cell.length_a   1.000
_cell.length_b   1.000
_cell.length_c   1.000
_cell.angle_alpha   90.00
_cell.angle_beta   90.00
_cell.angle_gamma   90.00
#
_symmetry.space_group_name_H-M   'P 1'
#
loop_
_entity.id
_entity.type
_entity.pdbx_description
1 polymer ?
#
loop_
_entity_poly.entity_id
_entity_poly.type
_entity_poly.pdbx_seq_one_letter_code
_entity_poly.pdbx_strand_id
1 'polypeptide(L)'
;MSAHREGSNGQLIFLLFYFLLSVSMYLPGPYFVLYLNAYVALPWIGLAYPLNRVPNLLLEYPSGVLADRVGRIKSTMLGSFLLGMSMLVLVIFEAPKGYIVILSAVLGSAGMAFISGSLEA
;
A
#
# COMPACT_ATOMS: atom_id res chain seq x y z
N MET A 1 -6.40 -24.69 29.94
CA MET A 1 -6.01 -25.81 29.05
C MET A 1 -7.29 -26.31 28.39
N SER A 2 -7.31 -26.50 27.06
CA SER A 2 -8.48 -26.51 26.13
C SER A 2 -8.71 -25.11 25.52
N ALA A 3 -8.68 -24.89 24.19
CA ALA A 3 -8.75 -25.78 23.05
C ALA A 3 -7.77 -25.33 21.95
N HIS A 4 -7.05 -26.28 21.35
CA HIS A 4 -6.33 -26.06 20.10
C HIS A 4 -7.35 -25.62 19.04
N ARG A 5 -7.22 -24.38 18.58
CA ARG A 5 -8.07 -23.78 17.54
C ARG A 5 -7.92 -24.60 16.25
N GLU A 6 -8.98 -25.30 15.87
CA GLU A 6 -9.23 -25.70 14.49
C GLU A 6 -9.25 -24.43 13.62
N GLY A 7 -8.18 -24.24 12.85
CA GLY A 7 -8.03 -23.07 11.98
C GLY A 7 -6.65 -22.91 11.35
N SER A 8 -5.92 -24.01 11.10
CA SER A 8 -4.54 -23.98 10.58
C SER A 8 -4.42 -23.23 9.24
N ASN A 9 -5.36 -23.45 8.32
CA ASN A 9 -5.27 -22.89 6.98
C ASN A 9 -5.58 -21.39 6.93
N GLY A 10 -6.55 -20.90 7.72
CA GLY A 10 -6.93 -19.48 7.71
C GLY A 10 -5.85 -18.57 8.29
N GLN A 11 -5.21 -19.01 9.38
CA GLN A 11 -4.08 -18.31 9.98
C GLN A 11 -2.87 -18.32 9.03
N LEU A 12 -2.61 -19.46 8.39
CA LEU A 12 -1.54 -19.57 7.40
C LEU A 12 -1.78 -18.60 6.23
N ILE A 13 -2.98 -18.56 5.66
CA ILE A 13 -3.33 -17.65 4.56
C ILE A 13 -3.14 -16.19 4.97
N PHE A 14 -3.60 -15.81 6.16
CA PHE A 14 -3.42 -14.46 6.69
C PHE A 14 -1.93 -14.10 6.87
N LEU A 15 -1.14 -15.00 7.44
CA LEU A 15 0.31 -14.81 7.61
C LEU A 15 1.03 -14.70 6.26
N LEU A 16 0.65 -15.53 5.29
CA LEU A 16 1.22 -15.52 3.94
C LEU A 16 0.87 -14.20 3.23
N PHE A 17 -0.38 -13.75 3.35
CA PHE A 17 -0.81 -12.44 2.86
C PHE A 17 0.00 -11.30 3.49
N TYR A 18 0.11 -11.28 4.82
CA TYR A 18 0.85 -10.23 5.53
C TYR A 18 2.35 -10.25 5.22
N PHE A 19 2.92 -11.44 5.05
CA PHE A 19 4.31 -11.62 4.63
C PHE A 19 4.53 -11.06 3.22
N LEU A 20 3.69 -11.41 2.24
CA LEU A 20 3.79 -10.89 0.87
C LEU A 20 3.61 -9.37 0.83
N LEU A 21 2.63 -8.85 1.58
CA LEU A 21 2.41 -7.42 1.72
C LEU A 21 3.67 -6.73 2.28
N SER A 22 4.24 -7.27 3.36
CA SER A 22 5.44 -6.72 4.00
C SER A 22 6.64 -6.73 3.05
N VAL A 23 6.88 -7.85 2.35
CA VAL A 23 7.96 -7.95 1.35
C VAL A 23 7.75 -6.89 0.26
N SER A 24 6.53 -6.74 -0.25
CA SER A 24 6.23 -5.75 -1.30
C SER A 24 6.48 -4.30 -0.86
N MET A 25 6.31 -4.00 0.43
CA MET A 25 6.50 -2.64 0.97
C MET A 25 7.95 -2.34 1.35
N TYR A 26 8.59 -3.27 2.05
CA TYR A 26 9.88 -3.01 2.69
C TYR A 26 11.07 -3.40 1.82
N LEU A 27 10.92 -4.35 0.90
CA LEU A 27 12.01 -4.75 0.02
C LEU A 27 12.38 -3.65 -1.00
N PRO A 28 11.42 -2.97 -1.65
CA PRO A 28 11.76 -1.92 -2.62
C PRO A 28 12.26 -0.63 -1.95
N GLY A 29 11.82 -0.33 -0.73
CA GLY A 29 12.07 0.94 -0.03
C GLY A 29 13.51 1.47 -0.13
N PRO A 30 14.54 0.68 0.23
CA PRO A 30 15.95 1.10 0.16
C PRO A 30 16.44 1.38 -1.27
N TYR A 31 15.94 0.65 -2.26
CA TYR A 31 16.37 0.75 -3.66
C TYR A 31 15.54 1.75 -4.47
N PHE A 32 14.39 2.16 -3.95
CA PHE A 32 13.39 2.93 -4.68
C PHE A 32 13.90 4.29 -5.13
N VAL A 33 14.62 5.00 -4.25
CA VAL A 33 15.22 6.31 -4.58
C VAL A 33 16.32 6.16 -5.62
N LEU A 34 17.15 5.12 -5.51
CA LEU A 34 18.21 4.84 -6.47
C LEU A 34 17.64 4.52 -7.86
N TYR A 35 16.60 3.68 -7.92
CA TYR A 35 15.90 3.34 -9.15
C TYR A 35 15.27 4.58 -9.80
N LEU A 36 14.50 5.36 -9.05
CA LEU A 36 13.82 6.54 -9.59
C LEU A 36 14.80 7.63 -10.01
N ASN A 37 15.93 7.78 -9.32
CA ASN A 37 16.92 8.80 -9.67
C ASN A 37 17.61 8.56 -11.02
N ALA A 38 17.61 7.32 -11.52
CA ALA A 38 18.09 7.02 -12.87
C ALA A 38 17.22 7.64 -13.98
N TYR A 39 15.96 7.97 -13.69
CA TYR A 39 14.99 8.47 -14.68
C TYR A 39 14.42 9.85 -14.34
N VAL A 40 14.37 10.20 -13.04
CA VAL A 40 13.65 11.36 -12.51
C VAL A 40 14.56 12.20 -11.63
N ALA A 41 14.45 13.53 -11.76
CA ALA A 41 15.16 14.47 -10.90
C ALA A 41 14.74 14.34 -9.43
N LEU A 42 15.71 14.44 -8.51
CA LEU A 42 15.51 14.33 -7.05
C LEU A 42 14.37 15.18 -6.48
N PRO A 43 14.09 16.42 -6.94
CA PRO A 43 12.99 17.21 -6.39
C PRO A 43 11.63 16.53 -6.51
N TRP A 44 11.36 15.80 -7.60
CA TRP A 44 10.09 15.09 -7.77
C TRP A 44 9.94 13.92 -6.81
N ILE A 45 11.04 13.19 -6.56
CA ILE A 45 11.09 12.10 -5.58
C ILE A 45 10.88 12.67 -4.18
N GLY A 46 11.56 13.79 -3.86
CA GLY A 46 11.42 14.49 -2.59
C GLY A 46 10.01 15.02 -2.33
N LEU A 47 9.32 15.52 -3.37
CA LEU A 47 7.94 15.99 -3.28
C LEU A 47 6.93 14.84 -3.13
N ALA A 48 7.24 13.65 -3.63
CA ALA A 48 6.35 12.49 -3.52
C ALA A 48 6.14 12.05 -2.06
N TYR A 49 7.15 12.17 -1.20
CA TYR A 49 7.07 11.80 0.23
C TYR A 49 6.05 12.61 1.05
N PRO A 50 6.07 13.96 1.07
CA PRO A 50 5.07 14.73 1.78
C PRO A 50 3.68 14.63 1.12
N LEU A 51 3.61 14.56 -0.22
CA LEU A 51 2.34 14.42 -0.93
C LEU A 51 1.66 13.07 -0.67
N ASN A 52 2.43 12.01 -0.44
CA ASN A 52 1.91 10.72 0.02
C ASN A 52 1.15 10.81 1.35
N ARG A 53 1.42 11.80 2.22
CA ARG A 53 0.70 11.93 3.49
C ARG A 53 -0.71 12.47 3.35
N VAL A 54 -0.98 13.26 2.31
CA VAL A 54 -2.28 13.91 2.12
C VAL A 54 -3.40 12.89 1.89
N PRO A 55 -3.29 11.93 0.95
CA PRO A 55 -4.32 10.92 0.76
C PRO A 55 -4.47 10.01 1.96
N ASN A 56 -3.36 9.69 2.65
CA ASN A 56 -3.42 8.85 3.84
C ASN A 56 -4.30 9.49 4.92
N LEU A 57 -4.03 10.74 5.27
CA LEU A 57 -4.79 11.49 6.27
C LEU A 57 -6.28 11.67 5.87
N LEU A 58 -6.55 11.96 4.61
CA LEU A 58 -7.92 12.17 4.12
C LEU A 58 -8.71 10.87 4.04
N LEU A 59 -8.04 9.74 3.76
CA LEU A 59 -8.71 8.46 3.51
C LEU A 59 -8.74 7.53 4.72
N GLU A 60 -7.98 7.81 5.78
CA GLU A 60 -7.92 6.99 7.00
C GLU A 60 -9.26 6.91 7.73
N TYR A 61 -9.94 8.04 7.92
CA TYR A 61 -11.28 8.04 8.52
C TYR A 61 -12.34 7.34 7.65
N PRO A 62 -12.51 7.69 6.36
CA PRO A 62 -13.51 7.02 5.52
C PRO A 62 -13.16 5.55 5.24
N SER A 63 -11.89 5.15 5.28
CA SER A 63 -11.51 3.75 5.12
C SER A 63 -11.95 2.88 6.30
N GLY A 64 -11.85 3.39 7.53
CA GLY A 64 -12.38 2.72 8.71
C GLY A 64 -13.90 2.52 8.61
N VAL A 65 -14.64 3.58 8.26
CA VAL A 65 -16.10 3.50 8.05
C VAL A 65 -16.45 2.51 6.94
N LEU A 66 -15.66 2.45 5.86
CA LEU A 66 -15.87 1.50 4.78
C LEU A 66 -15.61 0.05 5.23
N ALA A 67 -14.57 -0.17 6.02
CA ALA A 67 -14.25 -1.49 6.59
C ALA A 67 -15.37 -2.00 7.49
N ASP A 68 -15.96 -1.12 8.30
CA ASP A 68 -17.08 -1.46 9.17
C ASP A 68 -18.38 -1.75 8.41
N ARG A 69 -18.67 -1.00 7.34
CA ARG A 69 -19.93 -1.15 6.58
C ARG A 69 -19.90 -2.24 5.52
N VAL A 70 -18.80 -2.36 4.78
CA VAL A 70 -18.69 -3.25 3.61
C VAL A 70 -17.97 -4.55 3.97
N GLY A 71 -17.24 -4.55 5.09
CA GLY A 71 -16.50 -5.68 5.62
C GLY A 71 -14.98 -5.51 5.45
N ARG A 72 -14.25 -5.86 6.49
CA ARG A 72 -12.79 -5.69 6.60
C ARG A 72 -12.04 -6.28 5.41
N ILE A 73 -12.35 -7.52 5.03
CA ILE A 73 -11.67 -8.23 3.92
C ILE A 73 -11.76 -7.44 2.61
N LYS A 74 -12.93 -6.88 2.28
CA LYS A 74 -13.12 -6.13 1.04
C LYS A 74 -12.34 -4.80 1.04
N SER A 75 -12.28 -4.13 2.20
CA SER A 75 -11.44 -2.94 2.37
C SER A 75 -9.96 -3.27 2.19
N THR A 76 -9.48 -4.36 2.81
CA THR A 76 -8.09 -4.81 2.66
C THR A 76 -7.77 -5.19 1.21
N MET A 77 -8.69 -5.85 0.49
CA MET A 77 -8.53 -6.18 -0.93
C MET A 77 -8.42 -4.92 -1.80
N LEU A 78 -9.28 -3.93 -1.58
CA LEU A 78 -9.22 -2.65 -2.29
C LEU A 78 -7.89 -1.94 -2.03
N GLY A 79 -7.45 -1.90 -0.78
CA GLY A 79 -6.18 -1.28 -0.41
C GLY A 79 -4.97 -2.00 -1.04
N SER A 80 -4.98 -3.33 -1.03
CA SER A 80 -3.95 -4.15 -1.67
C SER A 80 -3.92 -3.95 -3.18
N PHE A 81 -5.08 -3.82 -3.82
CA PHE A 81 -5.19 -3.53 -5.25
C PHE A 81 -4.61 -2.15 -5.60
N LEU A 82 -4.96 -1.10 -4.84
CA LEU A 82 -4.42 0.25 -5.02
C LEU A 82 -2.90 0.29 -4.83
N LEU A 83 -2.39 -0.44 -3.83
CA LEU A 83 -0.95 -0.57 -3.58
C LEU A 83 -0.24 -1.30 -4.73
N GLY A 84 -0.81 -2.39 -5.25
CA GLY A 84 -0.28 -3.07 -6.44
C GLY A 84 -0.26 -2.17 -7.67
N MET A 85 -1.36 -1.42 -7.91
CA MET A 85 -1.44 -0.45 -9.00
C MET A 85 -0.40 0.66 -8.87
N SER A 86 -0.09 1.11 -7.65
CA SER A 86 0.95 2.12 -7.43
C SER A 86 2.32 1.68 -7.94
N MET A 87 2.67 0.41 -7.75
CA MET A 87 3.93 -0.17 -8.21
C MET A 87 3.92 -0.42 -9.73
N LEU A 88 2.78 -0.90 -10.26
CA LEU A 88 2.63 -1.12 -11.71
C LEU A 88 2.79 0.17 -12.50
N VAL A 89 2.20 1.28 -12.04
CA VAL A 89 2.28 2.59 -12.70
C VAL A 89 3.73 3.07 -12.86
N LEU A 90 4.65 2.66 -11.98
CA LEU A 90 6.06 3.02 -12.08
C LEU A 90 6.84 2.20 -13.11
N VAL A 91 6.40 0.98 -13.39
CA VAL A 91 7.13 0.01 -14.24
C VAL A 91 6.55 -0.07 -15.65
N ILE A 92 5.28 0.28 -15.83
CA ILE A 92 4.61 0.24 -17.16
C ILE A 92 5.25 1.22 -18.16
N PHE A 93 5.85 2.31 -17.68
CA PHE A 93 6.52 3.29 -18.53
C PHE A 93 8.04 3.07 -18.48
N GLU A 94 8.68 2.93 -19.64
CA GLU A 94 10.14 2.73 -19.75
C GLU A 94 10.96 3.84 -19.06
N ALA A 95 10.41 5.07 -19.03
CA ALA A 95 10.97 6.20 -18.30
C ALA A 95 9.84 6.93 -17.55
N PRO A 96 9.64 6.65 -16.24
CA PRO A 96 8.62 7.34 -15.46
C PRO A 96 8.96 8.83 -15.37
N LYS A 97 7.96 9.69 -15.56
CA LYS A 97 8.12 11.15 -15.37
C LYS A 97 7.82 11.52 -13.92
N GLY A 98 8.29 12.69 -13.48
CA GLY A 98 8.11 13.14 -12.09
C GLY A 98 6.66 13.13 -11.58
N TYR A 99 5.69 13.48 -12.42
CA TYR A 99 4.27 13.42 -12.05
C TYR A 99 3.75 11.98 -11.86
N ILE A 100 4.34 10.99 -12.53
CA ILE A 100 3.99 9.56 -12.38
C ILE A 100 4.45 9.06 -11.01
N VAL A 101 5.60 9.55 -10.53
CA VAL A 101 6.10 9.27 -9.17
C VAL A 101 5.17 9.85 -8.09
N ILE A 102 4.63 11.05 -8.32
CA ILE A 102 3.64 11.62 -7.39
C ILE A 102 2.34 10.82 -7.43
N LEU A 103 1.87 10.44 -8.62
CA LEU A 103 0.67 9.63 -8.76
C LEU A 103 0.80 8.27 -8.08
N SER A 104 1.93 7.58 -8.26
CA SER A 104 2.19 6.31 -7.59
C SER A 104 2.25 6.48 -6.08
N ALA A 105 2.91 7.54 -5.58
CA ALA A 105 2.94 7.83 -4.16
C ALA A 105 1.52 8.08 -3.60
N VAL A 106 0.69 8.84 -4.30
CA VAL A 106 -0.70 9.11 -3.90
C VAL A 106 -1.54 7.81 -3.86
N LEU A 107 -1.45 6.99 -4.91
CA LEU A 107 -2.14 5.70 -4.99
C LEU A 107 -1.68 4.74 -3.89
N GLY A 108 -0.38 4.68 -3.63
CA GLY A 108 0.20 3.84 -2.57
C GLY A 108 -0.30 4.25 -1.18
N SER A 109 -0.33 5.55 -0.87
CA SER A 109 -0.88 6.04 0.40
C SER A 109 -2.37 5.79 0.57
N ALA A 110 -3.14 5.92 -0.51
CA ALA A 110 -4.57 5.62 -0.50
C ALA A 110 -4.77 4.13 -0.21
N GLY A 111 -4.02 3.26 -0.90
CA GLY A 111 -4.03 1.82 -0.63
C GLY A 111 -3.71 1.48 0.82
N MET A 112 -2.68 2.12 1.38
CA MET A 112 -2.29 1.95 2.78
C MET A 112 -3.36 2.40 3.77
N ALA A 113 -4.06 3.52 3.50
CA ALA A 113 -5.16 3.96 4.35
C ALA A 113 -6.30 2.93 4.40
N PHE A 114 -6.61 2.27 3.28
CA PHE A 114 -7.61 1.20 3.25
C PHE A 114 -7.20 -0.09 3.95
N ILE A 115 -5.90 -0.41 3.94
CA ILE A 115 -5.37 -1.57 4.67
C ILE A 115 -5.34 -1.27 6.18
N SER A 116 -4.73 -0.15 6.60
CA SER A 116 -4.65 0.25 8.02
C SER A 116 -6.03 0.42 8.65
N GLY A 117 -6.94 1.17 8.01
CA GLY A 117 -8.30 1.33 8.51
C GLY A 117 -9.10 0.03 8.64
N SER A 118 -8.72 -1.03 7.90
CA SER A 118 -9.34 -2.36 8.04
C SER A 118 -8.74 -3.24 9.14
N LEU A 119 -7.51 -2.95 9.55
CA LEU A 119 -6.78 -3.67 10.59
C LEU A 119 -7.01 -3.05 11.98
N GLU A 120 -7.22 -1.72 12.03
CA GLU A 120 -7.35 -0.94 13.26
C GLU A 120 -8.81 -0.73 13.71
N ALA A 121 -9.77 -0.73 12.78
CA ALA A 121 -11.21 -0.81 13.10
C ALA A 121 -11.58 -2.21 13.59
#